data_AF-A0A5E4P564-F1
#
_entry.id   AF-A0A5E4P564-F1
#
_cell.length_a   1.000
_cell.length_b   1.000
_cell.length_c   1.000
_cell.angle_alpha   90.00
_cell.angle_beta   90.00
_cell.angle_gamma   90.00
#
_symmetry.space_group_name_H-M   'P 1'
#
loop_
_entity.id
_entity.type
_entity.pdbx_description
1 polymer ?
#
loop_
_entity_poly.entity_id
_entity_poly.type
_entity_poly.pdbx_seq_one_letter_code
_entity_poly.pdbx_strand_id
1 'polypeptide(L)'
;MKVAEELKPYGIQFGEAKGSIIGAAGLLLGIGKLRGMTGACLMGETHGGYVDAKSAQAVLEVLSKILDFKIDTKKLELRAKESEKFMKRIEKEAAKQKQVQEGALAGKEVTYIR
;
A
#
# COMPACT_ATOMS: atom_id res chain seq x y z
N MET A 1 -8.41 -12.94 22.24
CA MET A 1 -7.92 -11.56 22.39
C MET A 1 -6.43 -11.46 22.73
N LYS A 2 -5.77 -12.50 23.28
CA LYS A 2 -4.34 -12.47 23.64
C LYS A 2 -3.37 -12.01 22.54
N VAL A 3 -3.46 -12.59 21.34
CA VAL A 3 -2.49 -12.30 20.26
C VAL A 3 -2.55 -10.87 19.74
N ALA A 4 -3.71 -10.22 19.74
CA ALA A 4 -3.79 -8.83 19.30
C ALA A 4 -3.02 -7.90 20.26
N GLU A 5 -3.16 -8.12 21.57
CA GLU A 5 -2.43 -7.36 22.60
C GLU A 5 -0.92 -7.62 22.54
N GLU A 6 -0.49 -8.87 22.29
CA GLU A 6 0.91 -9.24 22.11
C GLU A 6 1.55 -8.56 20.89
N LEU A 7 0.75 -8.24 19.87
CA LEU A 7 1.21 -7.66 18.62
C LEU A 7 1.18 -6.11 18.59
N LYS A 8 0.44 -5.46 19.48
CA LYS A 8 0.40 -3.98 19.58
C LYS A 8 1.78 -3.31 19.73
N PRO A 9 2.72 -3.83 20.55
CA PRO A 9 4.05 -3.22 20.72
C PRO A 9 4.85 -3.10 19.41
N TYR A 10 4.51 -3.87 18.38
CA TYR A 10 5.17 -3.82 17.08
C TYR A 10 4.62 -2.72 16.15
N GLY A 11 3.69 -1.89 16.63
CA GLY A 11 3.07 -0.81 15.86
C GLY A 11 1.91 -1.26 14.98
N ILE A 12 1.32 -2.42 15.26
CA ILE A 12 0.16 -2.94 14.52
C ILE A 12 -1.13 -2.32 15.07
N GLN A 13 -1.93 -1.73 14.18
CA GLN A 13 -3.25 -1.21 14.49
C GLN A 13 -4.31 -2.30 14.27
N PHE A 14 -5.15 -2.53 15.27
CA PHE A 14 -6.26 -3.49 15.21
C PHE A 14 -7.60 -2.76 15.24
N GLY A 15 -8.55 -3.20 14.41
CA GLY A 15 -9.94 -2.72 14.46
C GLY A 15 -10.23 -1.41 13.71
N GLU A 16 -9.22 -0.78 13.11
CA GLU A 16 -9.41 0.44 12.32
C GLU A 16 -9.82 0.15 10.86
N ALA A 17 -9.37 -0.97 10.31
CA ALA A 17 -9.75 -1.39 8.96
C ALA A 17 -11.20 -1.90 8.92
N LYS A 18 -12.05 -1.25 8.11
CA LYS A 18 -13.41 -1.70 7.82
C LYS A 18 -13.38 -2.71 6.67
N GLY A 19 -13.86 -3.92 6.90
CA GLY A 19 -13.95 -4.95 5.86
C GLY A 19 -13.82 -6.37 6.39
N SER A 20 -13.86 -7.34 5.48
CA SER A 20 -13.63 -8.75 5.77
C SER A 20 -12.33 -9.22 5.14
N ILE A 21 -11.60 -10.10 5.82
CA ILE A 21 -10.43 -10.78 5.25
C ILE A 21 -10.95 -11.91 4.37
N ILE A 22 -10.74 -11.79 3.06
CA ILE A 22 -11.25 -12.75 2.06
C ILE A 22 -10.12 -13.64 1.52
N GLY A 23 -10.50 -14.78 0.93
CA GLY A 23 -9.57 -15.74 0.34
C GLY A 23 -8.81 -16.58 1.36
N ALA A 24 -7.61 -17.03 0.98
CA ALA A 24 -6.81 -17.94 1.81
C ALA A 24 -6.50 -17.38 3.20
N ALA A 25 -6.19 -16.08 3.31
CA ALA A 25 -5.89 -15.44 4.59
C ALA A 25 -7.06 -15.53 5.58
N GLY A 26 -8.29 -15.27 5.12
CA GLY A 26 -9.49 -15.40 5.94
C GLY A 26 -9.81 -16.85 6.29
N LEU A 27 -9.69 -17.74 5.30
CA LEU A 27 -9.93 -19.17 5.49
C LEU A 27 -8.95 -19.79 6.51
N LEU A 28 -7.67 -19.44 6.44
CA LEU A 28 -6.65 -19.93 7.37
C LEU A 28 -6.90 -19.46 8.80
N LEU A 29 -7.34 -18.22 8.99
CA LEU A 29 -7.75 -17.73 10.31
C LEU A 29 -8.96 -18.51 10.86
N GLY A 30 -9.96 -18.75 10.01
CA GLY A 30 -11.16 -19.51 10.38
C GLY A 30 -10.84 -20.96 10.75
N ILE A 31 -10.10 -21.68 9.90
CA ILE A 31 -9.68 -23.06 10.15
C ILE A 31 -8.78 -23.14 11.38
N GLY A 32 -7.83 -22.21 11.51
CA GLY A 32 -6.95 -22.14 12.69
C GLY A 32 -7.75 -22.06 13.98
N LYS A 33 -8.75 -21.17 14.03
CA LYS A 33 -9.66 -21.07 15.18
C LYS A 33 -10.39 -22.38 15.48
N LEU A 34 -10.93 -23.05 14.45
CA LEU A 34 -11.60 -24.35 14.61
C LEU A 34 -10.66 -25.45 15.12
N ARG A 35 -9.36 -25.36 14.80
CA ARG A 35 -8.32 -26.29 15.25
C ARG A 35 -7.67 -25.90 16.57
N GLY A 36 -8.17 -24.87 17.26
CA GLY A 36 -7.55 -24.37 18.50
C GLY A 36 -6.18 -23.73 18.29
N MET A 37 -5.85 -23.32 17.07
CA MET A 37 -4.62 -22.61 16.75
C MET A 37 -4.82 -21.11 16.95
N THR A 38 -3.80 -20.48 17.54
CA THR A 38 -3.76 -19.04 17.70
C THR A 38 -3.03 -18.41 16.54
N GLY A 39 -3.60 -17.37 15.93
CA GLY A 39 -3.00 -16.69 14.78
C GLY A 39 -3.60 -15.32 14.54
N ALA A 40 -2.89 -14.52 13.75
CA ALA A 40 -3.30 -13.20 13.29
C ALA A 40 -2.95 -13.04 11.81
N CYS A 41 -3.63 -12.13 11.13
CA CYS A 41 -3.30 -11.74 9.76
C CYS A 41 -2.68 -10.33 9.81
N LEU A 42 -1.47 -10.21 9.27
CA LEU A 42 -0.81 -8.93 9.04
C LEU A 42 -1.20 -8.43 7.65
N MET A 43 -1.67 -7.19 7.57
CA MET A 43 -2.05 -6.56 6.32
C MET A 43 -1.38 -5.20 6.21
N GLY A 44 -0.85 -4.90 5.03
CA GLY A 44 -0.38 -3.57 4.66
C GLY A 44 -1.45 -2.89 3.82
N GLU A 45 -1.71 -1.62 4.09
CA GLU A 45 -2.55 -0.80 3.22
C GLU A 45 -1.88 -0.64 1.84
N THR A 46 -2.67 -0.71 0.77
CA THR A 46 -2.18 -0.55 -0.61
C THR A 46 -3.19 0.27 -1.42
N HIS A 47 -2.74 0.88 -2.52
CA HIS A 47 -3.63 1.51 -3.49
C HIS A 47 -4.51 0.51 -4.27
N GLY A 48 -4.21 -0.80 -4.23
CA GLY A 48 -4.95 -1.86 -4.93
C GLY A 48 -4.82 -1.89 -6.46
N GLY A 49 -4.41 -0.79 -7.11
CA GLY A 49 -4.29 -0.70 -8.58
C GLY A 49 -2.99 -1.20 -9.18
N TYR A 50 -1.97 -1.47 -8.36
CA TYR A 50 -0.65 -1.94 -8.80
C TYR A 50 0.07 -2.67 -7.66
N VAL A 51 1.20 -3.31 -7.99
CA VAL A 51 2.05 -4.00 -7.02
C VAL A 51 2.74 -2.98 -6.12
N ASP A 52 2.33 -2.91 -4.86
CA ASP A 52 2.90 -2.01 -3.87
C ASP A 52 4.07 -2.66 -3.11
N ALA A 53 5.28 -2.43 -3.63
CA ALA A 53 6.50 -2.95 -3.01
C ALA A 53 6.74 -2.36 -1.60
N LYS A 54 6.34 -1.11 -1.34
CA LYS A 54 6.54 -0.47 -0.03
C LYS A 54 5.64 -1.08 1.03
N SER A 55 4.39 -1.31 0.69
CA SER A 55 3.44 -1.96 1.59
C SER A 55 3.92 -3.37 1.97
N ALA A 56 4.41 -4.12 0.98
CA ALA A 56 5.03 -5.43 1.24
C ALA A 56 6.26 -5.34 2.16
N GLN A 57 7.13 -4.32 2.00
CA GLN A 57 8.26 -4.09 2.90
C GLN A 57 7.81 -3.82 4.32
N ALA A 58 6.82 -2.95 4.51
CA ALA A 58 6.31 -2.60 5.84
C ALA A 58 5.79 -3.84 6.60
N VAL A 59 5.05 -4.72 5.91
CA VAL A 59 4.58 -5.98 6.50
C VAL A 59 5.75 -6.88 6.88
N LEU A 60 6.77 -7.00 6.02
CA LEU A 60 7.95 -7.82 6.31
C LEU A 60 8.81 -7.26 7.45
N GLU A 61 8.94 -5.94 7.58
CA GLU A 61 9.65 -5.31 8.68
C GLU A 61 8.98 -5.62 10.03
N VAL A 62 7.65 -5.55 10.08
CA VAL A 62 6.88 -5.92 11.27
C VAL A 62 7.03 -7.42 11.56
N LEU A 63 6.90 -8.27 10.53
CA LEU A 63 7.08 -9.72 10.68
C LEU A 63 8.49 -10.09 11.19
N SER A 64 9.52 -9.43 10.66
CA SER A 64 10.92 -9.58 11.06
C SER A 64 11.11 -9.27 12.55
N LYS A 65 10.47 -8.22 13.06
CA LYS A 65 10.48 -7.86 14.48
C LYS A 65 9.73 -8.86 15.36
N ILE A 66 8.59 -9.38 14.89
CA ILE A 66 7.78 -10.36 15.64
C ILE A 66 8.53 -11.68 15.82
N LEU A 67 9.18 -12.16 14.76
CA LEU A 67 9.83 -13.46 14.72
C LEU A 67 11.33 -13.40 15.06
N ASP A 68 11.86 -12.22 15.39
CA ASP A 68 13.26 -11.97 15.74
C ASP A 68 14.27 -12.55 14.74
N PHE A 69 14.00 -12.36 13.44
CA PHE A 69 14.89 -12.81 12.37
C PHE A 69 15.00 -11.77 11.27
N LYS A 70 16.17 -11.70 10.63
CA LYS A 70 16.45 -10.72 9.58
C LYS A 70 15.91 -11.20 8.23
N ILE A 71 15.02 -10.41 7.63
CA ILE A 71 14.53 -10.62 6.26
C ILE A 71 15.31 -9.71 5.32
N ASP A 72 15.87 -10.28 4.24
CA ASP A 72 16.48 -9.46 3.18
C ASP A 72 15.41 -8.86 2.27
N THR A 73 15.18 -7.55 2.41
CA THR A 73 14.19 -6.80 1.63
C THR A 73 14.80 -5.99 0.48
N LYS A 74 16.09 -6.17 0.15
CA LYS A 74 16.79 -5.40 -0.90
C LYS A 74 16.08 -5.40 -2.25
N LYS A 75 15.55 -6.55 -2.69
CA LYS A 75 14.82 -6.66 -3.97
C LYS A 75 13.53 -5.84 -3.97
N LEU A 76 12.84 -5.78 -2.84
CA LEU A 76 11.65 -4.94 -2.70
C LEU A 76 12.02 -3.46 -2.70
N GLU A 77 13.16 -3.09 -2.09
CA GLU A 77 13.62 -1.70 -2.05
C GLU A 77 13.96 -1.17 -3.44
N LEU A 78 14.60 -1.99 -4.26
CA LEU A 78 14.86 -1.67 -5.66
C LEU A 78 13.55 -1.46 -6.43
N ARG A 79 12.59 -2.39 -6.29
CA ARG A 79 11.26 -2.27 -6.94
C ARG A 79 10.47 -1.07 -6.46
N ALA A 80 10.55 -0.72 -5.19
CA ALA A 80 9.90 0.47 -4.63
C ALA A 80 10.48 1.74 -5.27
N LYS A 81 11.82 1.85 -5.38
CA LYS A 81 12.49 2.98 -6.03
C LYS A 81 12.16 3.09 -7.53
N GLU A 82 12.03 1.96 -8.23
CA GLU A 82 11.61 1.94 -9.63
C GLU A 82 10.17 2.43 -9.79
N SER A 83 9.27 1.93 -8.94
CA SER A 83 7.85 2.32 -8.95
C SER A 83 7.66 3.81 -8.64
N GLU A 84 8.40 4.34 -7.67
CA GLU A 84 8.40 5.78 -7.37
C GLU A 84 8.88 6.63 -8.55
N LYS A 85 9.96 6.21 -9.22
CA LYS A 85 10.49 6.92 -10.40
C LYS A 85 9.47 6.93 -11.53
N PHE A 86 8.77 5.81 -11.72
CA PHE A 86 7.71 5.69 -12.72
C PHE A 86 6.53 6.61 -12.40
N MET A 87 6.03 6.59 -11.17
CA MET A 87 4.95 7.49 -10.73
C MET A 87 5.31 8.96 -10.89
N LYS A 88 6.53 9.37 -10.49
CA LYS A 88 7.03 10.74 -10.69
C LYS A 88 7.09 11.17 -12.16
N ARG A 89 7.30 10.23 -13.09
CA ARG A 89 7.26 10.54 -14.53
C ARG A 89 5.82 10.77 -15.00
N ILE A 90 4.90 9.88 -14.61
CA ILE A 90 3.48 10.02 -14.93
C ILE A 90 2.92 11.33 -14.38
N GLU A 91 3.21 11.69 -13.12
CA GLU A 91 2.76 12.94 -12.51
C GLU A 91 3.26 14.17 -13.27
N LYS A 92 4.52 14.17 -13.69
CA LYS A 92 5.10 15.27 -14.49
C LYS A 92 4.46 15.37 -15.87
N GLU A 93 4.18 14.26 -16.53
CA GLU A 93 3.52 14.25 -17.84
C GLU A 93 2.06 14.72 -17.74
N ALA A 94 1.32 14.25 -16.73
CA ALA A 94 -0.04 14.69 -16.46
C ALA A 94 -0.11 16.20 -16.13
N ALA A 95 0.84 16.71 -15.34
CA ALA A 95 0.93 18.14 -15.04
C ALA A 95 1.20 18.99 -16.28
N LYS A 96 2.10 18.53 -17.18
CA LYS A 96 2.36 19.19 -18.45
C LYS A 96 1.14 19.21 -19.36
N GLN A 97 0.39 18.09 -19.44
CA GLN A 97 -0.84 18.03 -20.23
C GLN A 97 -1.91 19.00 -19.71
N LYS A 98 -2.07 19.13 -18.38
CA LYS A 98 -2.99 20.12 -17.78
C LYS A 98 -2.59 21.56 -18.14
N GLN A 99 -1.30 21.90 -18.04
CA GLN A 99 -0.82 23.24 -18.40
C GLN A 99 -1.01 23.57 -19.88
N VAL A 100 -0.79 22.62 -20.78
CA VAL A 100 -1.03 22.80 -22.23
C VAL A 100 -2.52 22.96 -22.52
N GLN A 101 -3.39 22.24 -21.80
CA GLN A 101 -4.84 22.32 -21.97
C GLN A 101 -5.40 23.66 -21.43
N GLU A 102 -4.93 24.12 -20.27
CA GLU A 102 -5.29 25.42 -19.69
C GLU A 102 -4.76 26.60 -20.53
N GLY A 103 -3.54 26.51 -21.05
CA GLY A 103 -2.98 27.50 -21.98
C GLY A 103 -3.72 27.58 -23.32
N ALA A 104 -4.20 26.45 -23.83
CA ALA A 104 -5.00 26.39 -25.06
C ALA A 104 -6.44 26.93 -24.87
N LEU A 105 -6.99 26.86 -23.66
CA LEU A 105 -8.27 27.46 -23.29
C LEU A 105 -8.16 28.99 -23.12
N ALA A 106 -7.09 29.48 -22.49
CA ALA A 106 -6.82 30.91 -22.35
C ALA A 106 -6.55 31.63 -23.69
N GLY A 107 -6.00 30.91 -24.68
CA GLY A 107 -5.75 31.46 -26.03
C GLY A 107 -6.99 31.64 -26.92
N LYS A 108 -8.17 31.14 -26.52
CA LYS A 108 -9.42 31.26 -27.30
C LYS A 108 -10.30 32.45 -26.91
N GLU A 109 -9.93 33.24 -25.89
CA GLU A 109 -10.78 34.32 -25.36
C GLU A 109 -10.59 35.71 -25.99
N VAL A 110 -9.62 35.90 -26.90
CA VAL A 110 -9.40 37.21 -27.53
C VAL A 110 -9.54 37.13 -29.05
N THR A 111 -10.79 37.13 -29.52
CA THR A 111 -11.09 37.65 -30.87
C THR A 111 -12.50 38.25 -30.90
N TYR A 112 -12.59 39.55 -30.67
CA TYR A 112 -13.67 40.37 -31.21
C TYR A 112 -13.05 41.58 -31.91
N ILE A 113 -13.29 41.70 -33.21
CA ILE A 113 -13.01 42.90 -34.01
C ILE A 113 -14.23 43.79 -33.90
N ARG A 114 -13.98 45.08 -33.62
CA ARG A 114 -15.01 46.12 -33.51
C ARG A 114 -15.45 46.60 -34.89
#